data_AF-A0A4U7EUH1-F1
#
_entry.id   AF-A0A4U7EUH1-F1
#
_cell.length_a   1.000
_cell.length_b   1.000
_cell.length_c   1.000
_cell.angle_alpha   90.00
_cell.angle_beta   90.00
_cell.angle_gamma   90.00
#
_symmetry.space_group_name_H-M   'P 1'
#
loop_
_entity.id
_entity.type
_entity.pdbx_description
1 polymer ?
#
loop_
_entity_poly.entity_id
_entity_poly.type
_entity_poly.pdbx_seq_one_letter_code
_entity_poly.pdbx_strand_id
1 'polypeptide(L)'
;MSTAVSDGFDPSPERAWAAIVGGVTALLAIGSIVFPRVVYDRFLWRYFWGPVVADGEGAQCAVREPGGTTELLGSSAACEAARSAGEVVAAPGYTTFSTVSYVVILLAMLVGVVFLLRRLDIATELRFFYALFPFMLFGGAMRTVEDAGVAATAAGVEPLIAFPASAVLISPFIYFTVFLFTLACVLAAYGLERRGVVDDYARPLFASGAAGLALAVGYLSYLAATTDYVTFYPQVLVPTLVIATIATAGTWALATRRIATIRQGTGAAGIVIIWGHAIDGVANVIGLNWMPALTGTANLVPKHVVNALIVDWTGRLLPESIVSVTGDAWPFLLVKLAAATFVVWVFNGEMYEESPRYTLLLLITVLAVGLGPGTRDMLRATFGV
;
A
#
# COMPACT_ATOMS: atom_id res chain seq x y z
N MET A 1 -48.40 23.35 -25.28
CA MET A 1 -48.08 21.93 -25.04
C MET A 1 -47.02 21.87 -23.96
N SER A 2 -47.36 21.26 -22.84
CA SER A 2 -46.49 20.99 -21.70
C SER A 2 -45.34 20.07 -22.14
N THR A 3 -44.09 20.50 -21.97
CA THR A 3 -42.92 19.60 -21.94
C THR A 3 -42.62 19.28 -20.48
N ALA A 4 -43.50 18.48 -19.88
CA ALA A 4 -43.23 17.75 -18.66
C ALA A 4 -42.43 16.48 -19.01
N VAL A 5 -41.13 16.63 -19.28
CA VAL A 5 -40.20 15.49 -19.38
C VAL A 5 -38.80 15.95 -18.92
N SER A 6 -38.61 16.08 -17.60
CA SER A 6 -37.31 15.84 -16.93
C SER A 6 -37.45 15.86 -15.39
N ASP A 7 -38.48 15.22 -14.84
CA ASP A 7 -38.55 14.89 -13.40
C ASP A 7 -38.20 13.41 -13.17
N GLY A 8 -37.25 12.90 -13.95
CA GLY A 8 -36.69 11.57 -13.76
C GLY A 8 -35.60 11.65 -12.72
N PHE A 9 -35.92 11.34 -11.45
CA PHE A 9 -35.01 10.98 -10.35
C PHE A 9 -33.52 11.15 -10.70
N ASP A 10 -32.97 12.35 -10.52
CA ASP A 10 -31.52 12.52 -10.54
C ASP A 10 -31.01 12.12 -9.15
N PRO A 11 -30.45 10.90 -8.96
CA PRO A 11 -29.99 10.48 -7.65
C PRO A 11 -28.91 11.44 -7.18
N SER A 12 -28.94 11.84 -5.90
CA SER A 12 -27.82 12.59 -5.33
C SER A 12 -26.50 11.84 -5.60
N PRO A 13 -25.37 12.54 -5.81
CA PRO A 13 -24.10 11.89 -6.14
C PRO A 13 -23.72 10.76 -5.17
N GLU A 14 -24.07 10.89 -3.89
CA GLU A 14 -23.89 9.86 -2.87
C GLU A 14 -24.74 8.60 -3.13
N ARG A 15 -26.01 8.78 -3.50
CA ARG A 15 -26.92 7.66 -3.83
C ARG A 15 -26.50 6.98 -5.13
N ALA A 16 -26.06 7.75 -6.13
CA ALA A 16 -25.54 7.22 -7.38
C ALA A 16 -24.29 6.37 -7.14
N TRP A 17 -23.33 6.89 -6.36
CA TRP A 17 -22.14 6.16 -5.96
C TRP A 17 -22.47 4.87 -5.20
N ALA A 18 -23.35 4.94 -4.19
CA ALA A 18 -23.76 3.78 -3.41
C ALA A 18 -24.45 2.71 -4.27
N ALA A 19 -25.30 3.12 -5.22
CA ALA A 19 -25.98 2.22 -6.14
C ALA A 19 -24.99 1.53 -7.09
N ILE A 20 -24.00 2.26 -7.63
CA ILE A 20 -22.97 1.70 -8.52
C ILE A 20 -22.09 0.70 -7.76
N VAL A 21 -21.51 1.11 -6.62
CA VAL A 21 -20.65 0.24 -5.81
C VAL A 21 -21.43 -0.98 -5.34
N GLY A 22 -22.60 -0.76 -4.74
CA GLY A 22 -23.45 -1.85 -4.24
C GLY A 22 -23.92 -2.79 -5.35
N GLY A 23 -24.26 -2.25 -6.53
CA GLY A 23 -24.65 -3.02 -7.70
C GLY A 23 -23.53 -3.91 -8.23
N VAL A 24 -22.32 -3.37 -8.37
CA VAL A 24 -21.13 -4.15 -8.79
C VAL A 24 -20.81 -5.23 -7.76
N THR A 25 -20.83 -4.90 -6.46
CA THR A 25 -20.58 -5.88 -5.39
C THR A 25 -21.64 -6.99 -5.40
N ALA A 26 -22.92 -6.64 -5.52
CA ALA A 26 -24.00 -7.62 -5.58
C ALA A 26 -23.89 -8.52 -6.82
N LEU A 27 -23.56 -7.94 -7.99
CA LEU A 27 -23.34 -8.69 -9.22
C LEU A 27 -22.20 -9.71 -9.07
N LEU A 28 -21.08 -9.32 -8.48
CA LEU A 28 -19.95 -10.21 -8.24
C LEU A 28 -20.27 -11.29 -7.19
N ALA A 29 -21.00 -10.94 -6.13
CA ALA A 29 -21.39 -11.89 -5.09
C ALA A 29 -22.40 -12.93 -5.63
N ILE A 30 -23.47 -12.47 -6.28
CA ILE A 30 -24.46 -13.35 -6.91
C ILE A 30 -23.81 -14.18 -8.02
N GLY A 31 -22.99 -13.55 -8.87
CA GLY A 31 -22.27 -14.22 -9.94
C GLY A 31 -21.35 -15.32 -9.42
N SER A 32 -20.72 -15.14 -8.27
CA SER A 32 -19.85 -16.14 -7.63
C SER A 32 -20.64 -17.35 -7.12
N ILE A 33 -21.91 -17.18 -6.75
CA ILE A 33 -22.80 -18.27 -6.33
C ILE A 33 -23.41 -18.99 -7.54
N VAL A 34 -23.89 -18.23 -8.53
CA VAL A 34 -24.60 -18.77 -9.69
C VAL A 34 -23.64 -19.37 -10.73
N PHE A 35 -22.46 -18.75 -10.91
CA PHE A 35 -21.45 -19.14 -11.90
C PHE A 35 -20.04 -19.26 -11.27
N PRO A 36 -19.85 -20.16 -10.27
CA PRO A 36 -18.63 -20.21 -9.47
C PRO A 36 -17.36 -20.42 -10.32
N ARG A 37 -17.41 -21.27 -11.34
CA ARG A 37 -16.23 -21.53 -12.21
C ARG A 37 -15.79 -20.31 -13.01
N VAL A 38 -16.72 -19.45 -13.41
CA VAL A 38 -16.45 -18.31 -14.28
C VAL A 38 -16.15 -17.06 -13.45
N VAL A 39 -17.02 -16.74 -12.50
CA VAL A 39 -16.94 -15.50 -11.71
C VAL A 39 -16.04 -15.65 -10.50
N TYR A 40 -16.13 -16.78 -9.78
CA TYR A 40 -15.26 -17.01 -8.63
C TYR A 40 -13.90 -17.53 -9.08
N ASP A 41 -13.78 -18.78 -9.54
CA ASP A 41 -12.48 -19.42 -9.79
C ASP A 41 -11.64 -18.65 -10.83
N ARG A 42 -12.17 -18.44 -12.04
CA ARG A 42 -11.42 -17.82 -13.15
C ARG A 42 -11.23 -16.31 -13.04
N PHE A 43 -12.00 -15.64 -12.17
CA PHE A 43 -11.97 -14.18 -12.05
C PHE A 43 -11.60 -13.73 -10.63
N LEU A 44 -12.52 -13.80 -9.65
CA LEU A 44 -12.25 -13.29 -8.30
C LEU A 44 -11.10 -14.02 -7.61
N TRP A 45 -11.11 -15.35 -7.67
CA TRP A 45 -10.06 -16.18 -7.11
C TRP A 45 -8.75 -15.94 -7.86
N ARG A 46 -8.71 -16.09 -9.18
CA ARG A 46 -7.48 -15.93 -9.96
C ARG A 46 -6.76 -14.59 -9.74
N TYR A 47 -7.50 -13.49 -9.68
CA TYR A 47 -6.91 -12.14 -9.68
C TYR A 47 -6.85 -11.47 -8.32
N PHE A 48 -7.64 -11.92 -7.33
CA PHE A 48 -7.76 -11.23 -6.04
C PHE A 48 -7.49 -12.15 -4.85
N TRP A 49 -8.17 -13.30 -4.74
CA TRP A 49 -8.03 -14.18 -3.57
C TRP A 49 -6.86 -15.18 -3.66
N GLY A 50 -6.67 -15.85 -4.79
CA GLY A 50 -5.58 -16.78 -5.04
C GLY A 50 -4.18 -16.19 -4.82
N PRO A 51 -3.88 -14.94 -5.24
CA PRO A 51 -2.62 -14.28 -4.91
C PRO A 51 -2.43 -14.10 -3.40
N VAL A 52 -3.51 -13.84 -2.66
CA VAL A 52 -3.48 -13.68 -1.19
C VAL A 52 -3.23 -15.02 -0.51
N VAL A 53 -3.86 -16.10 -1.01
CA VAL A 53 -3.59 -17.47 -0.53
C VAL A 53 -2.12 -17.82 -0.73
N ALA A 54 -1.57 -17.61 -1.94
CA ALA A 54 -0.18 -17.90 -2.22
C ALA A 54 0.78 -17.05 -1.36
N ASP A 55 0.50 -15.77 -1.16
CA ASP A 55 1.33 -14.85 -0.35
C ASP A 55 1.29 -15.22 1.14
N GLY A 56 0.11 -15.55 1.69
CA GLY A 56 -0.07 -15.88 3.11
C GLY A 56 0.46 -17.27 3.51
N GLU A 57 0.50 -18.21 2.55
CA GLU A 57 1.05 -19.55 2.76
C GLU A 57 2.52 -19.66 2.33
N GLY A 58 3.14 -18.56 1.87
CA GLY A 58 4.54 -18.55 1.42
C GLY A 58 4.82 -19.39 0.16
N ALA A 59 3.79 -19.70 -0.63
CA ALA A 59 3.90 -20.54 -1.83
C ALA A 59 4.37 -19.73 -3.06
N GLN A 60 5.01 -20.41 -4.02
CA GLN A 60 5.37 -19.79 -5.32
C GLN A 60 4.13 -19.47 -6.16
N CYS A 61 3.14 -20.35 -6.12
CA CYS A 61 1.81 -20.09 -6.65
C CYS A 61 0.76 -21.01 -6.00
N ALA A 62 -0.50 -20.63 -6.13
CA ALA A 62 -1.66 -21.43 -5.79
C ALA A 62 -2.40 -21.84 -7.08
N VAL A 63 -2.86 -23.08 -7.15
CA VAL A 63 -3.66 -23.63 -8.24
C VAL A 63 -5.06 -23.93 -7.72
N ARG A 64 -6.07 -23.44 -8.42
CA ARG A 64 -7.48 -23.72 -8.13
C ARG A 64 -7.96 -24.92 -8.95
N GLU A 65 -8.22 -26.03 -8.27
CA GLU A 65 -8.72 -27.23 -8.91
C GLU A 65 -10.22 -27.09 -9.28
N PRO A 66 -10.72 -27.81 -10.30
CA PRO A 66 -12.13 -27.77 -10.71
C PRO A 66 -13.14 -28.15 -9.60
N GLY A 67 -12.67 -28.84 -8.55
CA GLY A 67 -13.44 -29.21 -7.36
C GLY A 67 -13.55 -28.11 -6.30
N GLY A 68 -12.89 -26.96 -6.49
CA GLY A 68 -12.90 -25.85 -5.52
C GLY A 68 -11.87 -25.98 -4.40
N THR A 69 -10.96 -26.95 -4.49
CA THR A 69 -9.77 -27.12 -3.66
C THR A 69 -8.62 -26.26 -4.20
N THR A 70 -7.67 -25.91 -3.34
CA THR A 70 -6.49 -25.13 -3.69
C THR A 70 -5.24 -25.96 -3.40
N GLU A 71 -4.41 -26.17 -4.42
CA GLU A 71 -3.08 -26.77 -4.29
C GLU A 71 -2.02 -25.66 -4.23
N LEU A 72 -1.03 -25.81 -3.34
CA LEU A 72 0.08 -24.87 -3.19
C LEU A 72 1.33 -25.46 -3.84
N LEU A 73 1.93 -24.72 -4.77
CA LEU A 73 3.13 -25.14 -5.48
C LEU A 73 4.36 -24.36 -5.00
N GLY A 74 5.44 -25.09 -4.76
CA GLY A 74 6.70 -24.54 -4.21
C GLY A 74 7.78 -24.21 -5.24
N SER A 75 7.55 -24.40 -6.54
CA SER A 75 8.56 -24.12 -7.59
C SER A 75 7.97 -23.41 -8.80
N SER A 76 8.78 -22.55 -9.43
CA SER A 76 8.41 -21.87 -10.68
C SER A 76 8.11 -22.87 -11.79
N ALA A 77 8.93 -23.91 -11.97
CA ALA A 77 8.69 -24.93 -12.99
C ALA A 77 7.30 -25.59 -12.86
N ALA A 78 6.85 -25.89 -11.64
CA ALA A 78 5.52 -26.44 -11.41
C ALA A 78 4.40 -25.42 -11.72
N CYS A 79 4.58 -24.15 -11.33
CA CYS A 79 3.64 -23.08 -11.64
C CYS A 79 3.48 -22.87 -13.16
N GLU A 80 4.58 -22.88 -13.90
CA GLU A 80 4.61 -22.77 -15.36
C GLU A 80 3.93 -23.99 -16.02
N ALA A 81 4.17 -25.19 -15.50
CA ALA A 81 3.50 -26.40 -15.99
C ALA A 81 1.98 -26.32 -15.83
N ALA A 82 1.50 -25.95 -14.63
CA ALA A 82 0.07 -25.75 -14.36
C ALA A 82 -0.56 -24.68 -15.27
N ARG A 83 0.14 -23.56 -15.50
CA ARG A 83 -0.30 -22.53 -16.46
C ARG A 83 -0.41 -23.07 -17.88
N SER A 84 0.57 -23.86 -18.32
CA SER A 84 0.60 -24.45 -19.66
C SER A 84 -0.51 -25.50 -19.85
N ALA A 85 -0.91 -26.18 -18.78
CA ALA A 85 -2.04 -27.11 -18.74
C ALA A 85 -3.41 -26.40 -18.75
N GLY A 86 -3.44 -25.06 -18.71
CA GLY A 86 -4.68 -24.28 -18.74
C GLY A 86 -5.39 -24.19 -17.39
N GLU A 87 -4.69 -24.49 -16.29
CA GLU A 87 -5.23 -24.43 -14.95
C GLU A 87 -5.36 -22.98 -14.45
N VAL A 88 -6.16 -22.80 -13.40
CA VAL A 88 -6.37 -21.49 -12.78
C VAL A 88 -5.26 -21.27 -11.75
N VAL A 89 -4.17 -20.65 -12.20
CA VAL A 89 -2.99 -20.38 -11.39
C VAL A 89 -2.95 -18.91 -10.95
N ALA A 90 -2.64 -18.68 -9.67
CA ALA A 90 -2.41 -17.37 -9.08
C ALA A 90 -1.05 -17.33 -8.36
N ALA A 91 -0.28 -16.26 -8.53
CA ALA A 91 1.00 -16.07 -7.86
C ALA A 91 0.94 -14.86 -6.91
N PRO A 92 1.81 -14.80 -5.88
CA PRO A 92 1.92 -13.63 -5.02
C PRO A 92 2.17 -12.35 -5.80
N GLY A 93 1.65 -11.23 -5.31
CA GLY A 93 1.79 -9.92 -5.94
C GLY A 93 0.65 -9.59 -6.92
N TYR A 94 0.93 -8.75 -7.91
CA TYR A 94 -0.08 -8.14 -8.76
C TYR A 94 0.09 -8.49 -10.23
N THR A 95 -1.01 -8.87 -10.89
CA THR A 95 -1.11 -8.88 -12.35
C THR A 95 -1.41 -7.48 -12.88
N THR A 96 -1.25 -7.24 -14.19
CA THR A 96 -1.71 -5.99 -14.83
C THR A 96 -3.20 -5.78 -14.60
N PHE A 97 -3.99 -6.85 -14.72
CA PHE A 97 -5.44 -6.80 -14.53
C PHE A 97 -5.82 -6.40 -13.10
N SER A 98 -5.25 -7.07 -12.10
CA SER A 98 -5.51 -6.76 -10.70
C SER A 98 -5.00 -5.37 -10.33
N THR A 99 -3.87 -4.94 -10.89
CA THR A 99 -3.34 -3.57 -10.69
C THR A 99 -4.35 -2.52 -11.17
N VAL A 100 -4.83 -2.62 -12.41
CA VAL A 100 -5.84 -1.69 -12.95
C VAL A 100 -7.14 -1.75 -12.14
N SER A 101 -7.58 -2.97 -11.79
CA SER A 101 -8.79 -3.16 -10.98
C SER A 101 -8.68 -2.49 -9.62
N TYR A 102 -7.53 -2.61 -8.94
CA TYR A 102 -7.29 -1.95 -7.66
C TYR A 102 -7.27 -0.43 -7.77
N VAL A 103 -6.73 0.13 -8.86
CA VAL A 103 -6.80 1.59 -9.11
C VAL A 103 -8.26 2.03 -9.26
N VAL A 104 -9.07 1.30 -10.04
CA VAL A 104 -10.50 1.63 -10.22
C VAL A 104 -11.26 1.53 -8.89
N ILE A 105 -11.02 0.47 -8.12
CA ILE A 105 -11.63 0.29 -6.79
C ILE A 105 -11.20 1.42 -5.84
N LEU A 106 -9.91 1.76 -5.81
CA LEU A 106 -9.38 2.83 -4.98
C LEU A 106 -10.03 4.17 -5.30
N LEU A 107 -10.11 4.55 -6.59
CA LEU A 107 -10.75 5.79 -7.01
C LEU A 107 -12.24 5.82 -6.63
N ALA A 108 -12.96 4.71 -6.83
CA ALA A 108 -14.35 4.60 -6.40
C ALA A 108 -14.49 4.74 -4.88
N MET A 109 -13.61 4.10 -4.09
CA MET A 109 -13.64 4.19 -2.63
C MET A 109 -13.27 5.58 -2.14
N LEU A 110 -12.32 6.27 -2.76
CA LEU A 110 -11.94 7.65 -2.41
C LEU A 110 -13.13 8.61 -2.55
N VAL A 111 -13.96 8.45 -3.57
CA VAL A 111 -15.22 9.22 -3.69
C VAL A 111 -16.14 8.94 -2.49
N GLY A 112 -16.26 7.68 -2.07
CA GLY A 112 -16.99 7.31 -0.85
C GLY A 112 -16.41 7.96 0.41
N VAL A 113 -15.09 8.01 0.54
CA VAL A 113 -14.40 8.68 1.66
C VAL A 113 -14.67 10.19 1.64
N VAL A 114 -14.67 10.85 0.46
CA VAL A 114 -15.05 12.26 0.35
C VAL A 114 -16.45 12.50 0.94
N PHE A 115 -17.43 11.66 0.59
CA PHE A 115 -18.78 11.77 1.13
C PHE A 115 -18.81 11.53 2.64
N LEU A 116 -18.08 10.52 3.13
CA LEU A 116 -17.95 10.24 4.55
C LEU A 116 -17.39 11.44 5.33
N LEU A 117 -16.27 12.02 4.88
CA LEU A 117 -15.64 13.16 5.55
C LEU A 117 -16.52 14.40 5.50
N ARG A 118 -17.24 14.63 4.39
CA ARG A 118 -18.24 15.72 4.29
C ARG A 118 -19.37 15.53 5.30
N ARG A 119 -19.88 14.30 5.44
CA ARG A 119 -20.98 13.99 6.37
C ARG A 119 -20.57 14.10 7.83
N LEU A 120 -19.31 13.79 8.14
CA LEU A 120 -18.74 13.90 9.49
C LEU A 120 -18.27 15.32 9.83
N ASP A 121 -18.17 16.19 8.84
CA ASP A 121 -17.66 17.55 8.91
C ASP A 121 -16.21 17.64 9.43
N ILE A 122 -15.35 16.72 8.98
CA ILE A 122 -13.94 16.63 9.42
C ILE A 122 -12.95 16.89 8.26
N ALA A 123 -11.65 16.83 8.57
CA ALA A 123 -10.55 16.96 7.59
C ALA A 123 -10.57 18.29 6.80
N THR A 124 -10.81 19.40 7.49
CA THR A 124 -10.86 20.75 6.90
C THR A 124 -9.52 21.48 6.92
N GLU A 125 -8.52 20.93 7.61
CA GLU A 125 -7.24 21.58 7.85
C GLU A 125 -6.05 20.63 7.82
N LEU A 126 -4.87 21.17 7.49
CA LEU A 126 -3.63 20.41 7.28
C LEU A 126 -3.14 19.64 8.51
N ARG A 127 -3.53 20.02 9.73
CA ARG A 127 -3.19 19.23 10.93
C ARG A 127 -3.76 17.80 10.87
N PHE A 128 -4.87 17.60 10.16
CA PHE A 128 -5.44 16.26 9.94
C PHE A 128 -4.48 15.34 9.16
N PHE A 129 -3.78 15.88 8.15
CA PHE A 129 -2.76 15.13 7.41
C PHE A 129 -1.63 14.66 8.33
N TYR A 130 -1.09 15.55 9.16
CA TYR A 130 0.00 15.19 10.09
C TYR A 130 -0.46 14.24 11.19
N ALA A 131 -1.69 14.39 11.69
CA ALA A 131 -2.25 13.48 12.68
C ALA A 131 -2.39 12.04 12.14
N LEU A 132 -2.57 11.87 10.83
CA LEU A 132 -2.66 10.56 10.18
C LEU A 132 -1.30 9.97 9.78
N PHE A 133 -0.21 10.73 9.83
CA PHE A 133 1.12 10.27 9.41
C PHE A 133 1.54 8.94 10.05
N PRO A 134 1.39 8.71 11.37
CA PRO A 134 1.79 7.44 11.99
C PRO A 134 1.00 6.23 11.49
N PHE A 135 -0.25 6.42 11.03
CA PHE A 135 -1.07 5.33 10.49
C PHE A 135 -0.53 4.81 9.16
N MET A 136 0.11 5.68 8.37
CA MET A 136 0.73 5.29 7.10
C MET A 136 1.92 4.36 7.32
N LEU A 137 2.74 4.66 8.34
CA LEU A 137 3.82 3.80 8.79
C LEU A 137 3.27 2.49 9.41
N PHE A 138 2.24 2.61 10.26
CA PHE A 138 1.60 1.48 10.91
C PHE A 138 1.09 0.45 9.91
N GLY A 139 0.44 0.87 8.82
CA GLY A 139 -0.02 -0.04 7.78
C GLY A 139 1.10 -0.86 7.14
N GLY A 140 2.24 -0.23 6.85
CA GLY A 140 3.43 -0.94 6.37
C GLY A 140 4.01 -1.89 7.41
N ALA A 141 4.10 -1.47 8.67
CA ALA A 141 4.59 -2.29 9.77
C ALA A 141 3.71 -3.51 10.03
N MET A 142 2.38 -3.37 10.01
CA MET A 142 1.45 -4.50 10.13
C MET A 142 1.56 -5.47 8.95
N ARG A 143 1.86 -4.98 7.74
CA ARG A 143 2.17 -5.88 6.63
C ARG A 143 3.46 -6.66 6.85
N THR A 144 4.47 -6.06 7.49
CA THR A 144 5.70 -6.76 7.88
C THR A 144 5.47 -7.76 9.01
N VAL A 145 4.56 -7.49 9.95
CA VAL A 145 4.11 -8.47 10.96
C VAL A 145 3.54 -9.73 10.28
N GLU A 146 2.76 -9.54 9.21
CA GLU A 146 2.29 -10.67 8.39
C GLU A 146 3.45 -11.39 7.67
N ASP A 147 4.39 -10.65 7.08
CA ASP A 147 5.57 -11.26 6.43
C ASP A 147 6.38 -12.11 7.46
N ALA A 148 6.50 -11.66 8.72
CA ALA A 148 7.11 -12.42 9.80
C ALA A 148 6.29 -13.67 10.21
N GLY A 149 4.96 -13.61 10.11
CA GLY A 149 4.09 -14.77 10.29
C GLY A 149 4.33 -15.85 9.22
N VAL A 150 4.51 -15.44 7.96
CA VAL A 150 4.88 -16.35 6.87
C VAL A 150 6.25 -17.00 7.14
N ALA A 151 7.23 -16.23 7.63
CA ALA A 151 8.54 -16.75 8.03
C ALA A 151 8.44 -17.76 9.19
N ALA A 152 7.56 -17.54 10.17
CA ALA A 152 7.30 -18.49 11.24
C ALA A 152 6.75 -19.82 10.70
N THR A 153 5.75 -19.76 9.82
CA THR A 153 5.16 -20.94 9.17
C THR A 153 6.21 -21.73 8.39
N ALA A 154 7.08 -21.04 7.63
CA ALA A 154 8.18 -21.67 6.90
C ALA A 154 9.20 -22.36 7.82
N ALA A 155 9.38 -21.84 9.05
CA ALA A 155 10.19 -22.45 10.09
C ALA A 155 9.47 -23.57 10.88
N GLY A 156 8.23 -23.91 10.53
CA GLY A 156 7.42 -24.92 11.22
C GLY A 156 6.86 -24.45 12.56
N VAL A 157 6.77 -23.14 12.79
CA VAL A 157 6.24 -22.50 14.01
C VAL A 157 4.88 -21.88 13.70
N GLU A 158 3.94 -22.01 14.63
CA GLU A 158 2.62 -21.37 14.50
C GLU A 158 2.75 -19.84 14.62
N PRO A 159 2.32 -19.05 13.62
CA PRO A 159 2.36 -17.59 13.69
C PRO A 159 1.31 -17.04 14.65
N LEU A 160 1.49 -15.79 15.10
CA LEU A 160 0.51 -15.10 15.97
C LEU A 160 -0.89 -15.04 15.36
N ILE A 161 -0.97 -14.88 14.04
CA ILE A 161 -2.21 -14.87 13.27
C ILE A 161 -2.00 -15.82 12.09
N ALA A 162 -2.60 -17.01 12.16
CA ALA A 162 -2.51 -18.01 11.10
C ALA A 162 -3.42 -17.66 9.91
N PHE A 163 -3.03 -18.12 8.71
CA PHE A 163 -3.92 -18.14 7.56
C PHE A 163 -5.11 -19.07 7.86
N PRO A 164 -6.37 -18.72 7.49
CA PRO A 164 -6.80 -17.61 6.63
C PRO A 164 -7.07 -16.28 7.34
N ALA A 165 -7.00 -16.20 8.67
CA ALA A 165 -7.29 -14.95 9.39
C ALA A 165 -6.28 -13.84 9.06
N SER A 166 -5.03 -14.23 8.84
CA SER A 166 -3.90 -13.37 8.46
C SER A 166 -4.13 -12.62 7.12
N ALA A 167 -5.04 -13.12 6.27
CA ALA A 167 -5.39 -12.51 4.99
C ALA A 167 -5.84 -11.04 5.10
N VAL A 168 -6.40 -10.63 6.24
CA VAL A 168 -6.79 -9.22 6.50
C VAL A 168 -5.58 -8.28 6.58
N LEU A 169 -4.37 -8.81 6.77
CA LEU A 169 -3.10 -8.09 6.76
C LEU A 169 -2.36 -8.20 5.42
N ILE A 170 -2.90 -8.93 4.44
CA ILE A 170 -2.33 -9.05 3.09
C ILE A 170 -3.03 -8.08 2.14
N SER A 171 -2.30 -7.55 1.16
CA SER A 171 -2.90 -6.70 0.12
C SER A 171 -3.84 -7.51 -0.78
N PRO A 172 -5.03 -6.98 -1.14
CA PRO A 172 -5.49 -5.61 -0.91
C PRO A 172 -6.23 -5.42 0.43
N PHE A 173 -6.57 -6.48 1.17
CA PHE A 173 -7.43 -6.42 2.34
C PHE A 173 -6.88 -5.54 3.47
N ILE A 174 -5.56 -5.49 3.63
CA ILE A 174 -4.92 -4.60 4.61
C ILE A 174 -5.29 -3.14 4.43
N TYR A 175 -5.56 -2.67 3.21
CA TYR A 175 -6.00 -1.30 2.99
C TYR A 175 -7.35 -1.03 3.67
N PHE A 176 -8.28 -2.00 3.64
CA PHE A 176 -9.56 -1.90 4.35
C PHE A 176 -9.36 -2.03 5.86
N THR A 177 -8.52 -2.96 6.31
CA THR A 177 -8.22 -3.16 7.74
C THR A 177 -7.65 -1.90 8.38
N VAL A 178 -6.60 -1.33 7.77
CA VAL A 178 -5.97 -0.10 8.25
C VAL A 178 -6.92 1.08 8.12
N PHE A 179 -7.69 1.18 7.03
CA PHE A 179 -8.70 2.24 6.89
C PHE A 179 -9.76 2.18 8.00
N LEU A 180 -10.34 1.01 8.29
CA LEU A 180 -11.35 0.86 9.33
C LEU A 180 -10.78 1.14 10.72
N PHE A 181 -9.56 0.68 10.99
CA PHE A 181 -8.85 1.00 12.23
C PHE A 181 -8.60 2.51 12.36
N THR A 182 -8.06 3.16 11.32
CA THR A 182 -7.85 4.60 11.27
C THR A 182 -9.17 5.35 11.45
N LEU A 183 -10.24 4.95 10.77
CA LEU A 183 -11.55 5.56 10.89
C LEU A 183 -12.08 5.45 12.33
N ALA A 184 -11.93 4.29 12.98
CA ALA A 184 -12.30 4.12 14.38
C ALA A 184 -11.51 5.08 15.29
N CYS A 185 -10.20 5.21 15.09
CA CYS A 185 -9.37 6.16 15.84
C CYS A 185 -9.75 7.62 15.57
N VAL A 186 -10.07 7.98 14.32
CA VAL A 186 -10.56 9.31 13.94
C VAL A 186 -11.88 9.62 14.66
N LEU A 187 -12.85 8.70 14.60
CA LEU A 187 -14.14 8.86 15.27
C LEU A 187 -13.98 8.96 16.78
N ALA A 188 -13.07 8.18 17.37
CA ALA A 188 -12.75 8.26 18.80
C ALA A 188 -12.12 9.60 19.18
N ALA A 189 -11.12 10.08 18.42
CA ALA A 189 -10.44 11.34 18.69
C ALA A 189 -11.39 12.55 18.61
N TYR A 190 -12.18 12.66 17.53
CA TYR A 190 -13.21 13.70 17.42
C TYR A 190 -14.33 13.52 18.45
N GLY A 191 -14.67 12.28 18.81
CA GLY A 191 -15.65 11.99 19.86
C GLY A 191 -15.20 12.46 21.25
N LEU A 192 -13.91 12.30 21.57
CA LEU A 192 -13.31 12.78 22.82
C LEU A 192 -13.26 14.30 22.88
N GLU A 193 -12.86 14.95 21.78
CA GLU A 193 -12.83 16.41 21.66
C GLU A 193 -14.23 17.01 21.82
N ARG A 194 -15.24 16.49 21.10
CA ARG A 194 -16.64 16.96 21.18
C ARG A 194 -17.24 16.81 22.58
N ARG A 195 -16.73 15.87 23.39
CA ARG A 195 -17.15 15.68 24.79
C ARG A 195 -16.36 16.53 25.78
N GLY A 196 -15.35 17.27 25.33
CA GLY A 196 -14.47 18.06 26.19
C GLY A 196 -13.53 17.21 27.06
N VAL A 197 -13.26 15.95 26.68
CA VAL A 197 -12.30 15.09 27.40
C VAL A 197 -10.86 15.44 27.04
N VAL A 198 -10.65 15.96 25.83
CA VAL A 198 -9.36 16.43 25.32
C VAL A 198 -9.57 17.79 24.64
N ASP A 199 -8.53 18.62 24.65
CA ASP A 199 -8.60 19.97 24.08
C ASP A 199 -8.57 20.01 22.54
N ASP A 200 -8.07 18.95 21.89
CA ASP A 200 -7.84 18.87 20.44
C ASP A 200 -7.87 17.41 19.97
N TYR A 201 -8.41 17.16 18.76
CA TYR A 201 -8.46 15.83 18.16
C TYR A 201 -7.11 15.32 17.60
N ALA A 202 -6.20 16.22 17.17
CA ALA A 202 -5.03 15.84 16.39
C ALA A 202 -3.99 15.09 17.24
N ARG A 203 -3.78 15.53 18.49
CA ARG A 203 -2.86 14.85 19.43
C ARG A 203 -3.26 13.41 19.75
N PRO A 204 -4.48 13.10 20.24
CA PRO A 204 -4.89 11.73 20.51
C PRO A 204 -4.93 10.86 19.25
N LEU A 205 -5.29 11.44 18.10
CA LEU A 205 -5.24 10.73 16.82
C LEU A 205 -3.80 10.32 16.46
N PHE A 206 -2.86 11.27 16.48
CA PHE A 206 -1.44 10.98 16.25
C PHE A 206 -0.90 9.93 17.22
N ALA A 207 -1.21 10.09 18.52
CA ALA A 207 -0.76 9.18 19.57
C ALA A 207 -1.28 7.75 19.35
N SER A 208 -2.53 7.58 18.92
CA SER A 208 -3.10 6.25 18.64
C SER A 208 -2.41 5.54 17.47
N GLY A 209 -2.12 6.25 16.38
CA GLY A 209 -1.34 5.69 15.27
C GLY A 209 0.11 5.39 15.66
N ALA A 210 0.74 6.29 16.42
CA ALA A 210 2.11 6.10 16.91
C ALA A 210 2.21 4.92 17.88
N ALA A 211 1.23 4.73 18.76
CA ALA A 211 1.14 3.57 19.64
C ALA A 211 0.98 2.28 18.83
N GLY A 212 0.10 2.26 17.82
CA GLY A 212 -0.05 1.11 16.91
C GLY A 212 1.27 0.76 16.20
N LEU A 213 1.95 1.77 15.66
CA LEU A 213 3.27 1.60 15.03
C LEU A 213 4.32 1.05 16.02
N ALA A 214 4.41 1.63 17.22
CA ALA A 214 5.35 1.20 18.25
C ALA A 214 5.08 -0.24 18.69
N LEU A 215 3.82 -0.66 18.79
CA LEU A 215 3.45 -2.05 19.08
C LEU A 215 3.86 -3.00 17.94
N ALA A 216 3.61 -2.64 16.68
CA ALA A 216 3.99 -3.46 15.54
C ALA A 216 5.51 -3.63 15.43
N VAL A 217 6.28 -2.54 15.52
CA VAL A 217 7.75 -2.58 15.48
C VAL A 217 8.33 -3.22 16.74
N GLY A 218 7.70 -3.03 17.89
CA GLY A 218 8.06 -3.69 19.15
C GLY A 218 7.89 -5.21 19.06
N TYR A 219 6.81 -5.68 18.44
CA TYR A 219 6.59 -7.10 18.19
C TYR A 219 7.64 -7.69 17.23
N LEU A 220 7.95 -7.01 16.13
CA LEU A 220 9.01 -7.44 15.20
C LEU A 220 10.38 -7.49 15.89
N SER A 221 10.70 -6.48 16.71
CA SER A 221 11.92 -6.46 17.53
C SER A 221 11.96 -7.60 18.55
N TYR A 222 10.81 -7.93 19.15
CA TYR A 222 10.69 -9.08 20.06
C TYR A 222 10.96 -10.40 19.33
N LEU A 223 10.38 -10.60 18.15
CA LEU A 223 10.65 -11.80 17.34
C LEU A 223 12.13 -11.89 16.97
N ALA A 224 12.74 -10.79 16.51
CA ALA A 224 14.15 -10.77 16.15
C ALA A 224 15.10 -11.07 17.33
N ALA A 225 14.67 -10.81 18.57
CA ALA A 225 15.45 -11.09 19.77
C ALA A 225 15.21 -12.49 20.36
N THR A 226 14.12 -13.15 19.98
CA THR A 226 13.64 -14.39 20.64
C THR A 226 13.47 -15.58 19.69
N THR A 227 13.62 -15.38 18.38
CA THR A 227 13.39 -16.40 17.36
C THR A 227 14.50 -16.40 16.32
N ASP A 228 14.71 -17.54 15.66
CA ASP A 228 15.74 -17.70 14.63
C ASP A 228 15.23 -17.40 13.21
N TYR A 229 13.91 -17.22 13.02
CA TYR A 229 13.29 -16.96 11.72
C TYR A 229 13.10 -15.47 11.41
N VAL A 230 13.43 -14.58 12.34
CA VAL A 230 13.46 -13.11 12.12
C VAL A 230 14.86 -12.62 12.47
N THR A 231 15.53 -11.92 11.55
CA THR A 231 16.89 -11.42 11.75
C THR A 231 16.94 -9.90 11.63
N PHE A 232 17.48 -9.21 12.63
CA PHE A 232 17.60 -7.75 12.59
C PHE A 232 18.88 -7.27 11.92
N TYR A 233 18.74 -6.53 10.82
CA TYR A 233 19.80 -5.92 10.02
C TYR A 233 19.79 -4.39 10.14
N PRO A 234 20.37 -3.80 11.21
CA PRO A 234 20.41 -2.35 11.39
C PRO A 234 21.15 -1.62 10.24
N GLN A 235 22.08 -2.31 9.58
CA GLN A 235 22.79 -1.81 8.39
C GLN A 235 21.91 -1.67 7.15
N VAL A 236 20.65 -2.11 7.18
CA VAL A 236 19.66 -1.87 6.12
C VAL A 236 18.82 -0.63 6.44
N LEU A 237 18.36 -0.53 7.69
CA LEU A 237 17.51 0.56 8.18
C LEU A 237 18.21 1.93 8.06
N VAL A 238 19.44 2.02 8.58
CA VAL A 238 20.16 3.31 8.66
C VAL A 238 20.44 3.88 7.27
N PRO A 239 21.03 3.14 6.30
CA PRO A 239 21.21 3.65 4.95
C PRO A 239 19.90 4.00 4.25
N THR A 240 18.84 3.22 4.45
CA THR A 240 17.52 3.52 3.85
C THR A 240 17.03 4.91 4.26
N LEU A 241 17.02 5.19 5.56
CA LEU A 241 16.59 6.48 6.10
C LEU A 241 17.51 7.62 5.67
N VAL A 242 18.82 7.42 5.70
CA VAL A 242 19.81 8.45 5.33
C VAL A 242 19.70 8.80 3.85
N ILE A 243 19.73 7.81 2.96
CA ILE A 243 19.65 8.04 1.51
C ILE A 243 18.31 8.66 1.13
N ALA A 244 17.20 8.17 1.70
CA ALA A 244 15.88 8.74 1.43
C ALA A 244 15.78 10.21 1.89
N THR A 245 16.35 10.53 3.04
CA THR A 245 16.38 11.90 3.58
C THR A 245 17.24 12.83 2.71
N ILE A 246 18.43 12.38 2.29
CA ILE A 246 19.31 13.14 1.39
C ILE A 246 18.64 13.35 0.03
N ALA A 247 18.06 12.29 -0.56
CA ALA A 247 17.36 12.36 -1.83
C ALA A 247 16.16 13.31 -1.78
N THR A 248 15.41 13.29 -0.67
CA THR A 248 14.31 14.23 -0.40
C THR A 248 14.83 15.66 -0.32
N ALA A 249 15.88 15.91 0.46
CA ALA A 249 16.46 17.24 0.61
C ALA A 249 16.96 17.80 -0.74
N GLY A 250 17.65 16.97 -1.53
CA GLY A 250 18.11 17.34 -2.87
C GLY A 250 16.95 17.63 -3.83
N THR A 251 15.93 16.76 -3.85
CA THR A 251 14.74 16.91 -4.69
C THR A 251 13.96 18.17 -4.33
N TRP A 252 13.72 18.40 -3.04
CA TRP A 252 13.03 19.59 -2.54
C TRP A 252 13.79 20.88 -2.85
N ALA A 253 15.11 20.88 -2.65
CA ALA A 253 15.96 22.02 -2.97
C ALA A 253 15.94 22.34 -4.47
N LEU A 254 15.98 21.33 -5.34
CA LEU A 254 15.90 21.51 -6.79
C LEU A 254 14.52 22.02 -7.22
N ALA A 255 13.45 21.36 -6.75
CA ALA A 255 12.08 21.69 -7.10
C ALA A 255 11.72 23.13 -6.70
N THR A 256 12.04 23.52 -5.47
CA THR A 256 11.68 24.85 -4.94
C THR A 256 12.58 25.98 -5.40
N ARG A 257 13.79 25.68 -5.94
CA ARG A 257 14.62 26.69 -6.63
C ARG A 257 14.06 27.03 -8.01
N ARG A 258 13.44 26.06 -8.67
CA ARG A 258 12.92 26.21 -10.05
C ARG A 258 11.48 26.69 -10.08
N ILE A 259 10.67 26.29 -9.08
CA ILE A 259 9.23 26.53 -9.06
C ILE A 259 8.82 27.04 -7.67
N ALA A 260 8.63 28.36 -7.54
CA ALA A 260 8.29 28.99 -6.26
C ALA A 260 6.92 28.56 -5.70
N THR A 261 5.96 28.21 -6.58
CA THR A 261 4.60 27.82 -6.20
C THR A 261 4.52 26.52 -5.39
N ILE A 262 5.49 25.62 -5.53
CA ILE A 262 5.61 24.40 -4.72
C ILE A 262 5.71 24.72 -3.22
N ARG A 263 6.39 25.82 -2.88
CA ARG A 263 6.57 26.24 -1.48
C ARG A 263 5.28 26.83 -0.88
N GLN A 264 4.45 27.44 -1.72
CA GLN A 264 3.25 28.18 -1.31
C GLN A 264 2.06 27.26 -1.05
N GLY A 265 1.99 26.09 -1.70
CA GLY A 265 0.85 25.19 -1.58
C GLY A 265 0.91 24.23 -0.40
N THR A 266 1.63 23.13 -0.56
CA THR A 266 1.64 22.05 0.45
C THR A 266 2.54 22.31 1.64
N GLY A 267 3.48 23.26 1.53
CA GLY A 267 4.49 23.53 2.56
C GLY A 267 5.24 22.26 3.00
N ALA A 268 5.34 22.05 4.32
CA ALA A 268 6.00 20.87 4.90
C ALA A 268 5.34 19.52 4.55
N ALA A 269 4.05 19.50 4.18
CA ALA A 269 3.38 18.27 3.77
C ALA A 269 3.96 17.74 2.45
N GLY A 270 4.38 18.62 1.56
CA GLY A 270 5.06 18.25 0.31
C GLY A 270 6.40 17.56 0.56
N ILE A 271 7.17 18.02 1.56
CA ILE A 271 8.42 17.37 1.98
C ILE A 271 8.14 15.95 2.48
N VAL A 272 7.12 15.78 3.33
CA VAL A 272 6.73 14.48 3.88
C VAL A 272 6.28 13.52 2.78
N ILE A 273 5.54 14.00 1.78
CA ILE A 273 5.14 13.19 0.61
C ILE A 273 6.36 12.72 -0.18
N ILE A 274 7.26 13.64 -0.55
CA ILE A 274 8.49 13.27 -1.28
C ILE A 274 9.31 12.28 -0.44
N TRP A 275 9.41 12.50 0.87
CA TRP A 275 10.11 11.60 1.77
C TRP A 275 9.49 10.20 1.81
N GLY A 276 8.16 10.08 1.89
CA GLY A 276 7.50 8.76 1.87
C GLY A 276 7.74 7.98 0.58
N HIS A 277 7.76 8.66 -0.57
CA HIS A 277 8.12 8.04 -1.85
C HIS A 277 9.62 7.76 -2.00
N ALA A 278 10.47 8.58 -1.38
CA ALA A 278 11.91 8.34 -1.33
C ALA A 278 12.24 7.10 -0.48
N ILE A 279 11.58 6.91 0.67
CA ILE A 279 11.71 5.71 1.50
C ILE A 279 11.37 4.46 0.69
N ASP A 280 10.27 4.48 -0.05
CA ASP A 280 9.87 3.37 -0.93
C ASP A 280 10.87 3.09 -2.05
N GLY A 281 11.32 4.14 -2.73
CA GLY A 281 12.34 4.02 -3.78
C GLY A 281 13.65 3.44 -3.26
N VAL A 282 14.14 3.94 -2.12
CA VAL A 282 15.41 3.49 -1.52
C VAL A 282 15.28 2.10 -0.92
N ALA A 283 14.18 1.78 -0.24
CA ALA A 283 13.94 0.44 0.30
C ALA A 283 13.95 -0.61 -0.82
N ASN A 284 13.37 -0.31 -1.98
CA ASN A 284 13.44 -1.17 -3.15
C ASN A 284 14.87 -1.29 -3.72
N VAL A 285 15.60 -0.18 -3.82
CA VAL A 285 17.01 -0.21 -4.24
C VAL A 285 17.85 -1.11 -3.33
N ILE A 286 17.78 -0.88 -2.02
CA ILE A 286 18.55 -1.64 -1.05
C ILE A 286 18.10 -3.10 -1.07
N GLY A 287 16.78 -3.34 -0.96
CA GLY A 287 16.14 -4.65 -0.95
C GLY A 287 16.51 -5.52 -2.14
N LEU A 288 16.49 -4.97 -3.35
CA LEU A 288 16.69 -5.72 -4.60
C LEU A 288 18.16 -5.86 -4.98
N ASN A 289 18.98 -4.82 -4.82
CA ASN A 289 20.35 -4.82 -5.34
C ASN A 289 21.43 -4.95 -4.28
N TRP A 290 21.21 -4.46 -3.06
CA TRP A 290 22.28 -4.31 -2.06
C TRP A 290 22.16 -5.27 -0.87
N MET A 291 21.01 -5.93 -0.70
CA MET A 291 20.81 -6.91 0.38
C MET A 291 21.86 -8.02 0.41
N PRO A 292 22.23 -8.67 -0.71
CA PRO A 292 23.30 -9.68 -0.70
C PRO A 292 24.64 -9.12 -0.23
N ALA A 293 24.99 -7.89 -0.61
CA ALA A 293 26.23 -7.25 -0.19
C ALA A 293 26.20 -6.83 1.30
N LEU A 294 25.04 -6.46 1.84
CA LEU A 294 24.88 -5.99 3.22
C LEU A 294 24.65 -7.10 4.24
N THR A 295 24.12 -8.24 3.81
CA THR A 295 23.63 -9.30 4.71
C THR A 295 24.01 -10.72 4.29
N GLY A 296 24.56 -10.90 3.08
CA GLY A 296 24.90 -12.21 2.52
C GLY A 296 23.73 -12.94 1.86
N THR A 297 22.49 -12.42 1.94
CA THR A 297 21.30 -13.06 1.35
C THR A 297 20.41 -12.04 0.64
N ALA A 298 19.65 -12.49 -0.35
CA ALA A 298 18.57 -11.70 -0.95
C ALA A 298 17.26 -11.98 -0.18
N ASN A 299 16.43 -10.96 0.03
CA ASN A 299 15.19 -11.08 0.80
C ASN A 299 13.99 -10.34 0.20
N LEU A 300 14.14 -9.68 -0.95
CA LEU A 300 13.08 -8.92 -1.59
C LEU A 300 12.90 -9.33 -3.05
N VAL A 301 11.64 -9.42 -3.49
CA VAL A 301 11.26 -9.67 -4.89
C VAL A 301 10.23 -8.61 -5.29
N PRO A 302 10.32 -8.02 -6.50
CA PRO A 302 9.36 -7.02 -6.94
C PRO A 302 7.95 -7.60 -7.03
N LYS A 303 7.02 -7.10 -6.20
CA LYS A 303 5.61 -7.55 -6.22
C LYS A 303 4.72 -6.77 -7.20
N HIS A 304 5.10 -5.54 -7.54
CA HIS A 304 4.33 -4.65 -8.42
C HIS A 304 4.83 -4.67 -9.86
N VAL A 305 3.90 -4.70 -10.82
CA VAL A 305 4.18 -4.70 -12.27
C VAL A 305 5.08 -3.55 -12.69
N VAL A 306 4.83 -2.33 -12.19
CA VAL A 306 5.61 -1.14 -12.56
C VAL A 306 7.06 -1.24 -12.07
N ASN A 307 7.26 -1.74 -10.84
CA ASN A 307 8.59 -1.96 -10.30
C ASN A 307 9.33 -3.03 -11.11
N ALA A 308 8.70 -4.19 -11.31
CA ALA A 308 9.24 -5.29 -12.11
C ALA A 308 9.62 -4.84 -13.54
N LEU A 309 8.77 -4.01 -14.15
CA LEU A 309 9.01 -3.45 -15.48
C LEU A 309 10.23 -2.51 -15.48
N ILE A 310 10.34 -1.61 -14.50
CA ILE A 310 11.47 -0.68 -14.41
C ILE A 310 12.78 -1.45 -14.25
N VAL A 311 12.82 -2.45 -13.37
CA VAL A 311 13.99 -3.30 -13.11
C VAL A 311 14.38 -4.07 -14.39
N ASP A 312 13.43 -4.78 -15.02
CA ASP A 312 13.68 -5.57 -16.23
C ASP A 312 14.17 -4.72 -17.41
N TRP A 313 13.57 -3.55 -17.65
CA TRP A 313 14.03 -2.66 -18.72
C TRP A 313 15.38 -2.01 -18.40
N THR A 314 15.64 -1.68 -17.13
CA THR A 314 16.93 -1.10 -16.74
C THR A 314 18.06 -2.09 -16.95
N GLY A 315 17.88 -3.35 -16.53
CA GLY A 315 18.85 -4.42 -16.77
C GLY A 315 19.12 -4.70 -18.25
N ARG A 316 18.13 -4.45 -19.13
CA ARG A 316 18.29 -4.59 -20.59
C ARG A 316 18.93 -3.38 -21.27
N LEU A 317 18.70 -2.17 -20.75
CA LEU A 317 19.10 -0.92 -21.39
C LEU A 317 20.46 -0.40 -20.92
N LEU A 318 20.83 -0.64 -19.66
CA LEU A 318 22.13 -0.24 -19.14
C LEU A 318 23.20 -1.29 -19.47
N PRO A 319 24.43 -0.88 -19.86
CA PRO A 319 25.54 -1.80 -20.02
C PRO A 319 25.80 -2.63 -18.76
N GLU A 320 26.19 -3.89 -18.94
CA GLU A 320 26.51 -4.81 -17.83
C GLU A 320 27.60 -4.25 -16.90
N SER A 321 28.56 -3.50 -17.44
CA SER A 321 29.60 -2.81 -16.67
C SER A 321 29.07 -1.75 -15.70
N ILE A 322 27.87 -1.22 -15.94
CA ILE A 322 27.19 -0.27 -15.06
C ILE A 322 26.28 -1.05 -14.10
N VAL A 323 25.45 -1.95 -14.62
CA VAL A 323 24.49 -2.74 -13.82
C VAL A 323 25.17 -3.58 -12.75
N SER A 324 26.32 -4.19 -13.06
CA SER A 324 27.09 -4.98 -12.08
C SER A 324 27.61 -4.17 -10.88
N VAL A 325 27.71 -2.84 -11.02
CA VAL A 325 28.21 -1.94 -9.98
C VAL A 325 27.07 -1.20 -9.28
N THR A 326 26.08 -0.73 -10.05
CA THR A 326 25.00 0.12 -9.51
C THR A 326 23.77 -0.68 -9.10
N GLY A 327 23.53 -1.85 -9.70
CA GLY A 327 22.22 -2.49 -9.72
C GLY A 327 21.26 -1.81 -10.70
N ASP A 328 20.05 -2.35 -10.80
CA ASP A 328 19.01 -2.01 -11.77
C ASP A 328 17.74 -1.37 -11.17
N ALA A 329 17.65 -1.23 -9.84
CA ALA A 329 16.47 -0.66 -9.18
C ALA A 329 16.55 0.86 -8.93
N TRP A 330 17.71 1.51 -9.10
CA TRP A 330 17.85 2.98 -8.88
C TRP A 330 16.87 3.85 -9.69
N PRO A 331 16.53 3.52 -10.95
CA PRO A 331 15.52 4.29 -11.69
C PRO A 331 14.15 4.30 -11.02
N PHE A 332 13.81 3.30 -10.20
CA PHE A 332 12.56 3.30 -9.44
C PHE A 332 12.51 4.47 -8.44
N LEU A 333 13.61 4.75 -7.73
CA LEU A 333 13.72 5.92 -6.86
C LEU A 333 13.52 7.22 -7.63
N LEU A 334 14.15 7.37 -8.81
CA LEU A 334 14.02 8.59 -9.61
C LEU A 334 12.58 8.80 -10.10
N VAL A 335 11.91 7.74 -10.55
CA VAL A 335 10.50 7.77 -10.96
C VAL A 335 9.61 8.16 -9.78
N LYS A 336 9.84 7.59 -8.59
CA LYS A 336 9.10 7.92 -7.36
C LYS A 336 9.26 9.37 -6.96
N LEU A 337 10.49 9.89 -6.96
CA LEU A 337 10.78 11.28 -6.64
C LEU A 337 10.13 12.24 -7.66
N ALA A 338 10.21 11.92 -8.95
CA ALA A 338 9.59 12.72 -10.01
C ALA A 338 8.06 12.72 -9.89
N ALA A 339 7.44 11.56 -9.70
CA ALA A 339 5.99 11.43 -9.52
C ALA A 339 5.49 12.16 -8.27
N ALA A 340 6.17 11.99 -7.13
CA ALA A 340 5.83 12.68 -5.89
C ALA A 340 5.97 14.20 -6.04
N THR A 341 7.04 14.67 -6.68
CA THR A 341 7.25 16.10 -6.94
C THR A 341 6.20 16.67 -7.88
N PHE A 342 5.84 15.95 -8.94
CA PHE A 342 4.76 16.33 -9.85
C PHE A 342 3.44 16.48 -9.12
N VAL A 343 3.09 15.51 -8.28
CA VAL A 343 1.87 15.54 -7.49
C VAL A 343 1.85 16.72 -6.53
N VAL A 344 2.94 16.95 -5.79
CA VAL A 344 3.08 18.10 -4.89
C VAL A 344 2.99 19.44 -5.63
N TRP A 345 3.48 19.49 -6.87
CA TRP A 345 3.37 20.66 -7.73
C TRP A 345 1.94 20.92 -8.22
N VAL A 346 1.22 19.86 -8.60
CA VAL A 346 -0.19 19.95 -9.05
C VAL A 346 -1.10 20.42 -7.90
N PHE A 347 -0.90 19.90 -6.69
CA PHE A 347 -1.65 20.33 -5.50
C PHE A 347 -1.05 21.60 -4.88
N ASN A 348 -0.95 22.66 -5.69
CA ASN A 348 -0.50 23.97 -5.24
C ASN A 348 -1.51 24.64 -4.27
N GLY A 349 -1.19 25.85 -3.79
CA GLY A 349 -2.00 26.53 -2.77
C GLY A 349 -3.41 26.87 -3.23
N GLU A 350 -3.59 27.15 -4.51
CA GLU A 350 -4.88 27.48 -5.12
C GLU A 350 -5.89 26.33 -4.95
N MET A 351 -5.46 25.09 -5.23
CA MET A 351 -6.33 23.93 -5.08
C MET A 351 -6.70 23.64 -3.62
N TYR A 352 -5.80 23.98 -2.68
CA TYR A 352 -6.08 23.90 -1.25
C TYR A 352 -7.10 24.96 -0.80
N GLU A 353 -7.02 26.18 -1.33
CA GLU A 353 -7.96 27.26 -1.04
C GLU A 353 -9.37 26.97 -1.61
N GLU A 354 -9.45 26.47 -2.84
CA GLU A 354 -10.73 26.14 -3.49
C GLU A 354 -11.40 24.89 -2.91
N SER A 355 -10.61 23.86 -2.59
CA SER A 355 -11.14 22.56 -2.19
C SER A 355 -10.32 21.86 -1.09
N PRO A 356 -10.25 22.43 0.14
CA PRO A 356 -9.34 21.95 1.20
C PRO A 356 -9.47 20.44 1.49
N ARG A 357 -10.70 19.94 1.64
CA ARG A 357 -10.99 18.52 1.92
C ARG A 357 -10.49 17.59 0.82
N TYR A 358 -10.70 17.98 -0.43
CA TYR A 358 -10.31 17.18 -1.59
C TYR A 358 -8.79 17.13 -1.72
N THR A 359 -8.15 18.29 -1.61
CA THR A 359 -6.69 18.41 -1.60
C THR A 359 -6.06 17.59 -0.46
N LEU A 360 -6.58 17.69 0.77
CA LEU A 360 -6.09 16.90 1.90
C LEU A 360 -6.22 15.41 1.67
N LEU A 361 -7.36 14.94 1.18
CA LEU A 361 -7.56 13.53 0.86
C LEU A 361 -6.55 13.00 -0.16
N LEU A 362 -6.26 13.80 -1.19
CA LEU A 362 -5.30 13.41 -2.21
C LEU A 362 -3.87 13.40 -1.66
N LEU A 363 -3.48 14.39 -0.86
CA LEU A 363 -2.18 14.41 -0.20
C LEU A 363 -2.00 13.19 0.73
N ILE A 364 -3.03 12.85 1.52
CA ILE A 364 -3.07 11.67 2.39
C ILE A 364 -2.93 10.39 1.55
N THR A 365 -3.69 10.28 0.46
CA THR A 365 -3.67 9.11 -0.43
C THR A 365 -2.30 8.93 -1.06
N VAL A 366 -1.70 10.00 -1.57
CA VAL A 366 -0.38 9.97 -2.21
C VAL A 366 0.70 9.59 -1.21
N LEU A 367 0.63 10.14 0.01
CA LEU A 367 1.55 9.73 1.08
C LEU A 367 1.37 8.24 1.41
N ALA A 368 0.13 7.75 1.55
CA ALA A 368 -0.17 6.35 1.86
C ALA A 368 0.40 5.39 0.80
N VAL A 369 0.28 5.73 -0.48
CA VAL A 369 0.77 4.91 -1.60
C VAL A 369 2.29 4.87 -1.68
N GLY A 370 3.00 5.88 -1.19
CA GLY A 370 4.46 5.85 -1.06
C GLY A 370 4.91 5.20 0.24
N LEU A 371 4.49 5.77 1.36
CA LEU A 371 5.01 5.43 2.68
C LEU A 371 4.53 4.06 3.18
N GLY A 372 3.34 3.59 2.79
CA GLY A 372 2.85 2.26 3.16
C GLY A 372 3.75 1.14 2.63
N PRO A 373 3.89 0.99 1.29
CA PRO A 373 4.83 0.06 0.68
C PRO A 373 6.27 0.29 1.13
N GLY A 374 6.73 1.55 1.18
CA GLY A 374 8.10 1.85 1.57
C GLY A 374 8.43 1.46 3.02
N THR A 375 7.50 1.63 3.95
CA THR A 375 7.67 1.17 5.33
C THR A 375 7.70 -0.34 5.41
N ARG A 376 6.79 -1.02 4.67
CA ARG A 376 6.80 -2.48 4.61
C ARG A 376 8.14 -2.99 4.07
N ASP A 377 8.56 -2.53 2.90
CA ASP A 377 9.78 -3.03 2.23
C ASP A 377 11.02 -2.73 3.07
N MET A 378 11.11 -1.54 3.67
CA MET A 378 12.18 -1.18 4.59
C MET A 378 12.21 -2.08 5.83
N LEU A 379 11.08 -2.27 6.51
CA LEU A 379 11.01 -3.08 7.73
C LEU A 379 11.19 -4.56 7.42
N ARG A 380 10.60 -5.07 6.34
CA ARG A 380 10.79 -6.43 5.85
C ARG A 380 12.27 -6.70 5.61
N ALA A 381 12.94 -5.80 4.88
CA ALA A 381 14.36 -5.94 4.61
C ALA A 381 15.21 -5.85 5.89
N THR A 382 14.82 -4.98 6.82
CA THR A 382 15.47 -4.80 8.13
C THR A 382 15.29 -5.99 9.05
N PHE A 383 14.14 -6.68 9.01
CA PHE A 383 13.83 -7.84 9.85
C PHE A 383 14.08 -9.18 9.18
N GLY A 384 14.54 -9.19 7.92
CA GLY A 384 14.95 -10.40 7.22
C GLY A 384 13.80 -11.37 6.91
N VAL A 385 12.58 -10.85 6.70
CA VAL A 385 11.35 -11.65 6.47
C VAL A 385 10.80 -11.55 5.05
#